data_AF-A0A356RC13-F1
#
_entry.id   AF-A0A356RC13-F1
#
_cell.length_a   1.000
_cell.length_b   1.000
_cell.length_c   1.000
_cell.angle_alpha   90.00
_cell.angle_beta   90.00
_cell.angle_gamma   90.00
#
_symmetry.space_group_name_H-M   'P 1'
#
loop_
_entity.id
_entity.type
_entity.pdbx_description
1 polymer ?
#
loop_
_entity_poly.entity_id
_entity_poly.type
_entity_poly.pdbx_seq_one_letter_code
_entity_poly.pdbx_strand_id
1 'polypeptide(L)'
;MKTPALQRPQTFQLRPDIFPCSRNKFLSFGVAICLLILTGCPQNNSGLEEENIQLKKQAFKLESVIHSLQEGNKVMQQQIDLLNQEARKTAESYEEQLRDVEATHQEQLRDTQAKMAELVDSPKKDGARIKILEQEHRKLEGENKWLRSQRDQMRKTLTLHQIGGQSQELPFPFSSVSEIIEDALTKNGYSILSSMQTDQKAVYITDRKTSLPPSLELSGFRNQYLLSIEKGPSDHTIIWVRAEFEKLSKNGQMFAAPQSDITDIELRLIQEIHQALSTGAAAQARNF
;
A
#
# COMPACT_ATOMS: atom_id res chain seq x y z
N MET A 1 -34.80 11.37 -21.52
CA MET A 1 -35.37 11.95 -20.28
C MET A 1 -35.08 13.43 -20.27
N LYS A 2 -36.13 14.24 -20.10
CA LYS A 2 -36.13 15.70 -20.22
C LYS A 2 -35.51 16.33 -18.97
N THR A 3 -34.61 17.30 -19.17
CA THR A 3 -34.28 18.38 -18.22
C THR A 3 -35.52 19.24 -17.97
N PRO A 4 -35.75 19.69 -16.72
CA PRO A 4 -35.49 21.10 -16.34
C PRO A 4 -35.11 21.21 -14.83
N ALA A 5 -34.83 22.34 -14.18
CA ALA A 5 -34.41 23.70 -14.50
C ALA A 5 -33.78 24.23 -13.20
N LEU A 6 -32.71 25.01 -13.34
CA LEU A 6 -31.96 25.63 -12.26
C LEU A 6 -32.67 26.92 -11.83
N GLN A 7 -33.09 27.02 -10.57
CA GLN A 7 -33.74 28.21 -10.01
C GLN A 7 -32.77 28.99 -9.12
N ARG A 8 -32.50 30.24 -9.53
CA ARG A 8 -31.72 31.29 -8.82
C ARG A 8 -32.33 31.65 -7.47
N PRO A 9 -31.49 32.00 -6.47
CA PRO A 9 -31.86 32.99 -5.46
C PRO A 9 -31.19 34.35 -5.73
N GLN A 10 -31.84 35.37 -5.20
CA GLN A 10 -31.74 36.78 -5.54
C GLN A 10 -30.66 37.53 -4.74
N THR A 11 -30.07 38.53 -5.42
CA THR A 11 -29.50 39.82 -4.96
C THR A 11 -29.71 40.18 -3.47
N PHE A 12 -28.67 40.36 -2.65
CA PHE A 12 -27.73 41.51 -2.57
C PHE A 12 -28.42 42.87 -2.42
N GLN A 13 -28.55 43.37 -1.18
CA GLN A 13 -28.67 44.80 -0.80
C GLN A 13 -28.52 44.91 0.74
N LEU A 14 -27.33 45.23 1.23
CA LEU A 14 -27.10 45.74 2.58
C LEU A 14 -26.43 47.10 2.41
N ARG A 15 -27.17 48.18 2.71
CA ARG A 15 -26.69 49.57 2.73
C ARG A 15 -25.72 49.77 3.89
N PRO A 16 -24.57 50.43 3.64
CA PRO A 16 -23.85 51.18 4.65
C PRO A 16 -23.94 52.67 4.33
N ASP A 17 -24.79 53.41 5.04
CA ASP A 17 -24.77 54.88 4.96
C ASP A 17 -23.82 55.43 6.04
N ILE A 18 -22.65 55.80 5.53
CA ILE A 18 -21.51 56.44 6.17
C ILE A 18 -21.79 57.94 6.34
N PHE A 19 -21.43 58.49 7.51
CA PHE A 19 -21.27 59.93 7.77
C PHE A 19 -20.34 60.60 6.74
N PRO A 20 -20.54 61.90 6.42
CA PRO A 20 -19.51 62.83 6.90
C PRO A 20 -20.00 64.23 7.33
N CYS A 21 -19.39 64.68 8.41
CA CYS A 21 -18.79 66.00 8.67
C CYS A 21 -19.43 67.31 8.16
N SER A 22 -19.63 68.19 9.16
CA SER A 22 -19.08 69.56 9.26
C SER A 22 -19.62 70.64 8.32
N ARG A 23 -20.32 71.63 8.90
CA ARG A 23 -19.81 73.01 8.85
C ARG A 23 -20.48 73.97 9.85
N ASN A 24 -19.57 74.58 10.60
CA ASN A 24 -19.67 75.69 11.54
C ASN A 24 -20.12 77.01 10.89
N LYS A 25 -21.01 77.80 11.55
CA LYS A 25 -21.09 79.29 11.60
C LYS A 25 -21.97 79.67 12.82
N PHE A 26 -21.45 80.25 13.90
CA PHE A 26 -21.19 81.68 14.17
C PHE A 26 -22.39 82.64 14.09
N LEU A 27 -22.36 83.61 15.02
CA LEU A 27 -23.22 84.78 15.29
C LEU A 27 -24.52 84.49 16.08
N SER A 28 -24.66 84.91 17.35
CA SER A 28 -24.56 86.25 18.00
C SER A 28 -25.90 87.00 18.01
N PHE A 29 -26.06 87.83 19.05
CA PHE A 29 -27.19 88.66 19.48
C PHE A 29 -28.23 87.93 20.35
N GLY A 30 -28.59 88.43 21.52
CA GLY A 30 -28.27 89.72 22.15
C GLY A 30 -29.16 89.88 23.36
N VAL A 31 -28.52 90.05 24.52
CA VAL A 31 -29.11 90.38 25.81
C VAL A 31 -29.82 91.73 25.71
N ALA A 32 -31.09 91.80 26.14
CA ALA A 32 -31.79 93.06 26.39
C ALA A 32 -32.25 93.10 27.84
N ILE A 33 -31.35 93.65 28.66
CA ILE A 33 -31.59 94.21 29.98
C ILE A 33 -32.40 95.50 29.81
N CYS A 34 -33.39 95.75 30.68
CA CYS A 34 -33.58 97.07 31.32
C CYS A 34 -34.65 97.02 32.41
N LEU A 35 -34.16 96.80 33.63
CA LEU A 35 -34.69 97.35 34.87
C LEU A 35 -34.69 98.88 34.80
N LEU A 36 -35.77 99.55 35.19
CA LEU A 36 -35.72 100.88 35.79
C LEU A 36 -36.84 101.02 36.83
N ILE A 37 -36.42 100.93 38.09
CA ILE A 37 -37.18 101.27 39.29
C ILE A 37 -36.74 102.68 39.71
N LEU A 38 -37.71 103.57 39.93
CA LEU A 38 -37.65 104.75 40.79
C LEU A 38 -39.04 104.80 41.44
N THR A 39 -39.22 104.84 42.77
CA THR A 39 -38.77 105.87 43.70
C THR A 39 -38.92 105.44 45.17
N GLY A 40 -37.97 105.85 46.02
CA GLY A 40 -38.27 106.42 47.35
C GLY A 40 -38.25 105.49 48.58
N CYS A 41 -37.21 105.61 49.42
CA CYS A 41 -37.27 105.82 50.88
C CYS A 41 -35.86 105.73 51.51
N PRO A 42 -35.59 106.44 52.63
CA PRO A 42 -34.23 106.75 53.07
C PRO A 42 -33.54 105.64 53.88
N GLN A 43 -32.22 105.65 53.72
CA GLN A 43 -31.13 105.09 54.51
C GLN A 43 -31.46 104.61 55.94
N ASN A 44 -31.32 103.29 56.16
CA ASN A 44 -31.16 102.70 57.49
C ASN A 44 -30.09 101.59 57.39
N ASN A 45 -28.85 101.89 57.82
CA ASN A 45 -27.63 101.13 57.50
C ASN A 45 -27.29 99.98 58.48
N SER A 46 -28.28 99.34 59.12
CA SER A 46 -28.02 98.28 60.11
C SER A 46 -28.66 96.91 59.80
N GLY A 47 -29.38 96.76 58.67
CA GLY A 47 -29.86 95.45 58.16
C GLY A 47 -28.98 94.83 57.08
N LEU A 48 -28.19 95.67 56.38
CA LEU A 48 -27.38 95.26 55.23
C LEU A 48 -26.17 94.38 55.60
N GLU A 49 -25.67 94.45 56.82
CA GLU A 49 -24.50 93.68 57.28
C GLU A 49 -24.89 92.23 57.62
N GLU A 50 -26.07 92.03 58.21
CA GLU A 50 -26.61 90.70 58.52
C GLU A 50 -27.09 89.98 57.24
N GLU A 51 -27.72 90.71 56.32
CA GLU A 51 -28.00 90.21 54.97
C GLU A 51 -26.72 89.89 54.18
N ASN A 52 -25.64 90.67 54.34
CA ASN A 52 -24.35 90.35 53.73
C ASN A 52 -23.76 89.05 54.27
N ILE A 53 -23.85 88.81 55.58
CA ILE A 53 -23.38 87.58 56.21
C ILE A 53 -24.22 86.38 55.74
N GLN A 54 -25.54 86.54 55.63
CA GLN A 54 -26.42 85.50 55.09
C GLN A 54 -26.17 85.22 53.60
N LEU A 55 -25.96 86.25 52.78
CA LEU A 55 -25.61 86.12 51.36
C LEU A 55 -24.26 85.44 51.18
N LYS A 56 -23.25 85.77 51.99
CA LYS A 56 -21.96 85.05 51.99
C LYS A 56 -22.11 83.59 52.39
N LYS A 57 -22.97 83.31 53.38
CA LYS A 57 -23.28 81.93 53.80
C LYS A 57 -24.03 81.15 52.71
N GLN A 58 -24.90 81.81 51.94
CA GLN A 58 -25.58 81.20 50.79
C GLN A 58 -24.63 81.02 49.60
N ALA A 59 -23.74 81.97 49.33
CA ALA A 59 -22.71 81.88 48.30
C ALA A 59 -21.74 80.72 48.58
N PHE A 60 -21.29 80.56 49.83
CA PHE A 60 -20.45 79.44 50.21
C PHE A 60 -21.14 78.07 50.03
N LYS A 61 -22.45 78.00 50.32
CA LYS A 61 -23.25 76.79 50.03
C LYS A 61 -23.36 76.53 48.52
N LEU A 62 -23.57 77.57 47.72
CA LEU A 62 -23.60 77.47 46.26
C LEU A 62 -22.25 77.03 45.69
N GLU A 63 -21.13 77.56 46.20
CA GLU A 63 -19.78 77.13 45.81
C GLU A 63 -19.53 75.66 46.15
N SER A 64 -19.96 75.20 47.34
CA SER A 64 -19.88 73.79 47.72
C SER A 64 -20.73 72.88 46.82
N VAL A 65 -21.91 73.35 46.37
CA VAL A 65 -22.76 72.62 45.42
C VAL A 65 -22.12 72.58 44.04
N ILE A 66 -21.55 73.69 43.57
CA ILE A 66 -20.82 73.75 42.28
C ILE A 66 -19.63 72.79 42.29
N HIS A 67 -18.85 72.75 43.38
CA HIS A 67 -17.74 71.82 43.51
C HIS A 67 -18.21 70.36 43.52
N SER A 68 -19.31 70.06 44.23
CA SER A 68 -19.91 68.71 44.22
C SER A 68 -20.40 68.29 42.84
N LEU A 69 -20.98 69.22 42.06
CA LEU A 69 -21.43 68.96 40.69
C LEU A 69 -20.26 68.80 39.71
N GLN A 70 -19.20 69.59 39.88
CA GLN A 70 -17.97 69.45 39.08
C GLN A 70 -17.31 68.10 39.34
N GLU A 71 -17.23 67.68 40.60
CA GLU A 71 -16.66 66.37 40.96
C GLU A 71 -17.56 65.23 40.47
N GLY A 72 -18.89 65.37 40.58
CA GLY A 72 -19.84 64.43 40.00
C GLY A 72 -19.71 64.28 38.48
N ASN A 73 -19.50 65.37 37.76
CA ASN A 73 -19.25 65.34 36.31
C ASN A 73 -17.93 64.62 35.96
N LYS A 74 -16.87 64.78 36.76
CA LYS A 74 -15.62 64.04 36.55
C LYS A 74 -15.82 62.54 36.74
N VAL A 75 -16.49 62.14 37.82
CA VAL A 75 -16.78 60.72 38.09
C VAL A 75 -17.66 60.13 36.98
N MET A 76 -18.68 60.88 36.53
CA MET A 76 -19.54 60.44 35.44
C MET A 76 -18.77 60.30 34.13
N GLN A 77 -17.87 61.25 33.81
CA GLN A 77 -17.03 61.16 32.61
C GLN A 77 -16.08 59.96 32.69
N GLN A 78 -15.48 59.69 33.85
CA GLN A 78 -14.68 58.48 34.08
C GLN A 78 -15.49 57.21 33.88
N GLN A 79 -16.74 57.18 34.34
CA GLN A 79 -17.62 56.02 34.19
C GLN A 79 -18.01 55.80 32.71
N ILE A 80 -18.24 56.88 31.96
CA ILE A 80 -18.47 56.83 30.51
C ILE A 80 -17.22 56.29 29.79
N ASP A 81 -16.04 56.75 30.17
CA ASP A 81 -14.78 56.32 29.55
C ASP A 81 -14.51 54.83 29.82
N LEU A 82 -14.74 54.36 31.05
CA LEU A 82 -14.65 52.94 31.42
C LEU A 82 -15.65 52.08 30.65
N LEU A 83 -16.92 52.49 30.59
CA LEU A 83 -17.95 51.79 29.81
C LEU A 83 -17.60 51.72 28.32
N ASN A 84 -17.10 52.81 27.74
CA ASN A 84 -16.65 52.83 26.35
C ASN A 84 -15.46 51.90 26.11
N GLN A 85 -14.53 51.80 27.06
CA GLN A 85 -13.41 50.88 26.97
C GLN A 85 -13.86 49.41 27.06
N GLU A 86 -14.78 49.09 27.98
CA GLU A 86 -15.35 47.75 28.11
C GLU A 86 -16.16 47.36 26.87
N ALA A 87 -16.95 48.27 26.31
CA ALA A 87 -17.68 48.06 25.07
C ALA A 87 -16.75 47.76 23.88
N ARG A 88 -15.59 48.43 23.80
CA ARG A 88 -14.59 48.15 22.76
C ARG A 88 -13.91 46.80 22.95
N LYS A 89 -13.46 46.49 24.18
CA LYS A 89 -12.82 45.20 24.48
C LYS A 89 -13.74 44.02 24.23
N THR A 90 -15.02 44.16 24.59
CA THR A 90 -16.02 43.11 24.33
C THR A 90 -16.25 42.94 22.83
N ALA A 91 -16.39 44.04 22.08
CA ALA A 91 -16.50 43.99 20.62
C ALA A 91 -15.29 43.30 19.96
N GLU A 92 -14.06 43.68 20.34
CA GLU A 92 -12.82 43.07 19.84
C GLU A 92 -12.77 41.56 20.15
N SER A 93 -13.17 41.15 21.35
CA SER A 93 -13.19 39.73 21.73
C SER A 93 -14.21 38.93 20.91
N TYR A 94 -15.38 39.49 20.61
CA TYR A 94 -16.35 38.82 19.74
C TYR A 94 -15.87 38.73 18.29
N GLU A 95 -15.22 39.77 17.75
CA GLU A 95 -14.63 39.73 16.41
C GLU A 95 -13.50 38.70 16.31
N GLU A 96 -12.69 38.54 17.36
CA GLU A 96 -11.66 37.51 17.42
C GLU A 96 -12.27 36.10 17.45
N GLN A 97 -13.29 35.86 18.27
CA GLN A 97 -14.00 34.58 18.31
C GLN A 97 -14.65 34.25 16.97
N LEU A 98 -15.27 35.22 16.30
CA LEU A 98 -15.85 35.00 14.96
C LEU A 98 -14.78 34.64 13.93
N ARG A 99 -13.62 35.31 13.95
CA ARG A 99 -12.51 34.98 13.05
C ARG A 99 -11.94 33.59 13.31
N ASP A 100 -11.80 33.20 14.57
CA ASP A 100 -11.32 31.85 14.94
C ASP A 100 -12.30 30.76 14.50
N VAL A 101 -13.61 30.99 14.71
CA VAL A 101 -14.66 30.08 14.24
C VAL A 101 -14.70 30.01 12.72
N GLU A 102 -14.56 31.12 12.00
CA GLU A 102 -14.50 31.13 10.54
C GLU A 102 -13.25 30.40 10.01
N ALA A 103 -12.08 30.62 10.63
CA ALA A 103 -10.83 29.97 10.25
C ALA A 103 -10.90 28.46 10.45
N THR A 104 -11.36 28.02 11.63
CA THR A 104 -11.54 26.59 11.95
C THR A 104 -12.58 25.94 11.05
N HIS A 105 -13.68 26.63 10.75
CA HIS A 105 -14.69 26.11 9.81
C HIS A 105 -14.12 25.97 8.39
N GLN A 106 -13.34 26.95 7.92
CA GLN A 106 -12.71 26.89 6.60
C GLN A 106 -11.65 25.79 6.50
N GLU A 107 -10.90 25.55 7.58
CA GLU A 107 -9.95 24.44 7.67
C GLU A 107 -10.68 23.08 7.63
N GLN A 108 -11.75 22.92 8.41
CA GLN A 108 -12.59 21.71 8.37
C GLN A 108 -13.18 21.45 6.98
N LEU A 109 -13.63 22.49 6.28
CA LEU A 109 -14.14 22.36 4.90
C LEU A 109 -13.04 21.89 3.94
N ARG A 110 -11.81 22.39 4.08
CA ARG A 110 -10.67 21.94 3.27
C ARG A 110 -10.30 20.49 3.57
N ASP A 111 -10.23 20.11 4.83
CA ASP A 111 -9.91 18.74 5.24
C ASP A 111 -10.97 17.74 4.78
N THR A 112 -12.25 18.09 4.96
CA THR A 112 -13.35 17.25 4.45
C THR A 112 -13.34 17.14 2.94
N GLN A 113 -13.02 18.22 2.22
CA GLN A 113 -12.90 18.19 0.76
C GLN A 113 -11.70 17.34 0.29
N ALA A 114 -10.55 17.44 0.95
CA ALA A 114 -9.37 16.62 0.67
C ALA A 114 -9.66 15.13 0.91
N LYS A 115 -10.30 14.80 2.04
CA LYS A 115 -10.71 13.44 2.37
C LYS A 115 -11.73 12.88 1.39
N MET A 116 -12.69 13.69 0.92
CA MET A 116 -13.62 13.28 -0.14
C MET A 116 -12.89 13.00 -1.46
N ALA A 117 -11.91 13.81 -1.84
CA ALA A 117 -11.11 13.57 -3.05
C ALA A 117 -10.33 12.25 -2.96
N GLU A 118 -9.71 11.98 -1.81
CA GLU A 118 -8.99 10.72 -1.56
C GLU A 118 -9.92 9.50 -1.63
N LEU A 119 -11.10 9.58 -1.01
CA LEU A 119 -12.11 8.52 -1.05
C LEU A 119 -12.68 8.28 -2.45
N VAL A 120 -12.62 9.27 -3.34
CA VAL A 120 -13.07 9.13 -4.74
C VAL A 120 -11.97 8.51 -5.62
N ASP A 121 -10.71 8.81 -5.36
CA ASP A 121 -9.60 8.33 -6.20
C ASP A 121 -9.05 6.96 -5.78
N SER A 122 -9.07 6.62 -4.49
CA SER A 122 -8.63 5.29 -4.02
C SER A 122 -9.39 4.14 -4.70
N PRO A 123 -10.74 4.13 -4.75
CA PRO A 123 -11.50 3.03 -5.37
C PRO A 123 -11.23 2.90 -6.87
N LYS A 124 -10.92 4.01 -7.57
CA LYS A 124 -10.57 3.95 -9.01
C LYS A 124 -9.22 3.27 -9.21
N LYS A 125 -8.24 3.61 -8.37
CA LYS A 125 -6.90 2.98 -8.41
C LYS A 125 -6.99 1.49 -8.07
N ASP A 126 -7.76 1.15 -7.06
CA ASP A 126 -7.99 -0.25 -6.66
C ASP A 126 -8.73 -1.02 -7.76
N GLY A 127 -9.76 -0.43 -8.37
CA GLY A 127 -10.46 -1.01 -9.51
C GLY A 127 -9.56 -1.26 -10.73
N ALA A 128 -8.62 -0.35 -11.03
CA ALA A 128 -7.63 -0.57 -12.08
C ALA A 128 -6.68 -1.72 -11.75
N ARG A 129 -6.22 -1.80 -10.49
CA ARG A 129 -5.35 -2.89 -10.03
C ARG A 129 -6.03 -4.25 -10.08
N ILE A 130 -7.30 -4.33 -9.68
CA ILE A 130 -8.10 -5.57 -9.74
C ILE A 130 -8.21 -6.06 -11.19
N LYS A 131 -8.50 -5.17 -12.15
CA LYS A 131 -8.59 -5.56 -13.57
C LYS A 131 -7.27 -6.13 -14.11
N ILE A 132 -6.14 -5.56 -13.70
CA ILE A 132 -4.81 -6.07 -14.10
C ILE A 132 -4.60 -7.49 -13.52
N LEU A 133 -4.87 -7.68 -12.22
CA LEU A 133 -4.72 -8.97 -11.56
C LEU A 133 -5.64 -10.05 -12.16
N GLU A 134 -6.88 -9.72 -12.49
CA GLU A 134 -7.80 -10.65 -13.16
C GLU A 134 -7.29 -11.07 -14.54
N GLN A 135 -6.70 -10.15 -15.31
CA GLN A 135 -6.14 -10.47 -16.62
C GLN A 135 -4.93 -11.39 -16.50
N GLU A 136 -4.06 -11.14 -15.53
CA GLU A 136 -2.91 -11.99 -15.23
C GLU A 136 -3.35 -13.39 -14.79
N HIS A 137 -4.34 -13.49 -13.89
CA HIS A 137 -4.87 -14.76 -13.44
C HIS A 137 -5.42 -15.60 -14.62
N ARG A 138 -6.22 -15.00 -15.51
CA ARG A 138 -6.72 -15.68 -16.71
C ARG A 138 -5.60 -16.17 -17.62
N LYS A 139 -4.53 -15.38 -17.76
CA LYS A 139 -3.35 -15.76 -18.54
C LYS A 139 -2.65 -16.96 -17.91
N LEU A 140 -2.37 -16.90 -16.60
CA LEU A 140 -1.73 -17.97 -15.86
C LEU A 140 -2.56 -19.25 -15.86
N GLU A 141 -3.89 -19.17 -15.75
CA GLU A 141 -4.79 -20.32 -15.89
C GLU A 141 -4.67 -20.98 -17.27
N GLY A 142 -4.61 -20.17 -18.33
CA GLY A 142 -4.39 -20.65 -19.70
C GLY A 142 -3.05 -21.37 -19.85
N GLU A 143 -1.98 -20.76 -19.36
CA GLU A 143 -0.62 -21.33 -19.37
C GLU A 143 -0.55 -22.63 -18.55
N ASN A 144 -1.15 -22.67 -17.35
CA ASN A 144 -1.17 -23.87 -16.51
C ASN A 144 -1.94 -25.01 -17.17
N LYS A 145 -3.09 -24.71 -17.80
CA LYS A 145 -3.87 -25.71 -18.56
C LYS A 145 -3.08 -26.24 -19.75
N TRP A 146 -2.37 -25.37 -20.47
CA TRP A 146 -1.51 -25.77 -21.57
C TRP A 146 -0.37 -26.67 -21.11
N LEU A 147 0.33 -26.31 -20.02
CA LEU A 147 1.40 -27.12 -19.42
C LEU A 147 0.90 -28.50 -18.98
N ARG A 148 -0.31 -28.58 -18.38
CA ARG A 148 -0.93 -29.86 -18.03
C ARG A 148 -1.18 -30.71 -19.26
N SER A 149 -1.74 -30.12 -20.32
CA SER A 149 -1.98 -30.82 -21.59
C SER A 149 -0.66 -31.33 -22.21
N GLN A 150 0.38 -30.50 -22.24
CA GLN A 150 1.71 -30.87 -22.72
C GLN A 150 2.29 -32.03 -21.91
N ARG A 151 2.22 -31.96 -20.57
CA ARG A 151 2.68 -33.03 -19.69
C ARG A 151 1.90 -34.32 -19.94
N ASP A 152 0.58 -34.25 -20.11
CA ASP A 152 -0.25 -35.44 -20.34
C ASP A 152 0.02 -36.05 -21.73
N GLN A 153 0.29 -35.22 -22.74
CA GLN A 153 0.77 -35.67 -24.06
C GLN A 153 2.15 -36.34 -23.93
N MET A 154 3.09 -35.72 -23.23
CA MET A 154 4.42 -36.28 -22.98
C MET A 154 4.33 -37.62 -22.24
N ARG A 155 3.48 -37.72 -21.20
CA ARG A 155 3.21 -38.98 -20.49
C ARG A 155 2.70 -40.06 -21.44
N LYS A 156 1.75 -39.75 -22.32
CA LYS A 156 1.25 -40.69 -23.33
C LYS A 156 2.36 -41.16 -24.28
N THR A 157 3.23 -40.25 -24.70
CA THR A 157 4.40 -40.57 -25.53
C THR A 157 5.42 -41.44 -24.78
N LEU A 158 5.68 -41.17 -23.50
CA LEU A 158 6.57 -41.97 -22.65
C LEU A 158 5.98 -43.36 -22.37
N THR A 159 4.67 -43.50 -22.15
CA THR A 159 4.01 -44.81 -22.01
C THR A 159 4.05 -45.60 -23.32
N LEU A 160 4.01 -44.94 -24.47
CA LEU A 160 4.20 -45.59 -25.77
C LEU A 160 5.66 -46.08 -25.96
N HIS A 161 6.63 -45.46 -25.26
CA HIS A 161 8.05 -45.85 -25.26
C HIS A 161 8.42 -46.92 -24.22
N GLN A 162 7.53 -47.23 -23.26
CA GLN A 162 7.64 -48.45 -22.43
C GLN A 162 7.39 -49.73 -23.24
N ILE A 163 7.03 -49.62 -24.53
CA ILE A 163 7.01 -50.71 -25.50
C ILE A 163 8.47 -50.93 -25.97
N GLY A 164 9.25 -51.66 -25.17
CA GLY A 164 10.62 -52.06 -25.47
C GLY A 164 11.60 -51.74 -24.35
N GLY A 165 12.47 -52.72 -24.05
CA GLY A 165 13.42 -52.70 -22.92
C GLY A 165 13.09 -53.76 -21.86
N GLN A 166 14.03 -54.01 -20.97
CA GLN A 166 13.88 -54.92 -19.83
C GLN A 166 13.45 -54.18 -18.57
N SER A 167 12.61 -54.82 -17.77
CA SER A 167 12.15 -54.28 -16.49
C SER A 167 12.40 -55.27 -15.36
N GLN A 168 12.79 -54.75 -14.21
CA GLN A 168 12.98 -55.53 -13.00
C GLN A 168 12.54 -54.72 -11.77
N GLU A 169 12.03 -55.43 -10.76
CA GLU A 169 11.78 -54.85 -9.46
C GLU A 169 13.03 -55.03 -8.57
N LEU A 170 13.49 -53.94 -7.99
CA LEU A 170 14.65 -53.88 -7.11
C LEU A 170 14.19 -53.73 -5.66
N PRO A 171 14.69 -54.54 -4.71
CA PRO A 171 14.32 -54.47 -3.30
C PRO A 171 15.08 -53.35 -2.57
N PHE A 172 15.08 -52.15 -3.14
CA PHE A 172 15.80 -50.98 -2.62
C PHE A 172 14.95 -49.71 -2.76
N PRO A 173 15.06 -48.76 -1.81
CA PRO A 173 14.29 -47.53 -1.84
C PRO A 173 14.71 -46.64 -3.01
N PHE A 174 13.75 -45.88 -3.54
CA PHE A 174 13.92 -45.04 -4.73
C PHE A 174 15.12 -44.08 -4.64
N SER A 175 15.36 -43.47 -3.48
CA SER A 175 16.48 -42.54 -3.28
C SER A 175 17.84 -43.21 -3.50
N SER A 176 18.04 -44.39 -2.90
CA SER A 176 19.30 -45.13 -3.03
C SER A 176 19.52 -45.61 -4.46
N VAL A 177 18.46 -46.09 -5.13
CA VAL A 177 18.54 -46.51 -6.54
C VAL A 177 18.91 -45.33 -7.43
N SER A 178 18.31 -44.16 -7.19
CA SER A 178 18.57 -42.96 -7.97
C SER A 178 20.03 -42.51 -7.90
N GLU A 179 20.62 -42.51 -6.71
CA GLU A 179 22.03 -42.12 -6.51
C GLU A 179 22.99 -43.12 -7.18
N ILE A 180 22.76 -44.41 -6.98
CA ILE A 180 23.65 -45.45 -7.53
C ILE A 180 23.59 -45.54 -9.05
N ILE A 181 22.47 -45.20 -9.68
CA ILE A 181 22.37 -45.20 -11.15
C ILE A 181 23.37 -44.23 -11.77
N GLU A 182 23.47 -43.01 -11.25
CA GLU A 182 24.40 -42.00 -11.78
C GLU A 182 25.85 -42.45 -11.62
N ASP A 183 26.19 -42.99 -10.45
CA ASP A 183 27.51 -43.55 -10.16
C ASP A 183 27.85 -44.75 -11.04
N ALA A 184 26.90 -45.68 -11.22
CA ALA A 184 27.07 -46.87 -12.04
C ALA A 184 27.29 -46.50 -13.52
N LEU A 185 26.53 -45.55 -14.05
CA LEU A 185 26.70 -45.06 -15.42
C LEU A 185 28.05 -44.39 -15.61
N THR A 186 28.44 -43.50 -14.68
CA THR A 186 29.71 -42.77 -14.74
C THR A 186 30.91 -43.71 -14.60
N LYS A 187 30.85 -44.70 -13.70
CA LYS A 187 31.88 -45.73 -13.52
C LYS A 187 32.09 -46.58 -14.78
N ASN A 188 31.03 -46.81 -15.55
CA ASN A 188 31.09 -47.48 -16.84
C ASN A 188 31.40 -46.52 -18.02
N GLY A 189 31.67 -45.25 -17.70
CA GLY A 189 32.09 -44.22 -18.63
C GLY A 189 30.97 -43.76 -19.56
N TYR A 190 29.72 -43.76 -19.11
CA TYR A 190 28.61 -43.09 -19.79
C TYR A 190 28.38 -41.72 -19.16
N SER A 191 28.30 -40.67 -19.98
CA SER A 191 27.81 -39.36 -19.57
C SER A 191 26.30 -39.30 -19.69
N ILE A 192 25.65 -38.60 -18.75
CA ILE A 192 24.21 -38.37 -18.78
C ILE A 192 23.95 -37.16 -19.68
N LEU A 193 23.26 -37.37 -20.80
CA LEU A 193 22.85 -36.32 -21.73
C LEU A 193 21.70 -35.49 -21.14
N SER A 194 20.74 -36.17 -20.51
CA SER A 194 19.58 -35.53 -19.91
C SER A 194 19.02 -36.41 -18.80
N SER A 195 18.57 -35.78 -17.71
CA SER A 195 17.86 -36.44 -16.63
C SER A 195 16.63 -35.64 -16.23
N MET A 196 15.61 -36.35 -15.78
CA MET A 196 14.42 -35.77 -15.16
C MET A 196 14.14 -36.59 -13.91
N GLN A 197 14.13 -35.94 -12.75
CA GLN A 197 13.88 -36.60 -11.47
C GLN A 197 12.71 -35.91 -10.76
N THR A 198 11.79 -36.71 -10.24
CA THR A 198 10.74 -36.31 -9.30
C THR A 198 10.82 -37.19 -8.05
N ASP A 199 9.94 -36.92 -7.09
CA ASP A 199 9.75 -37.70 -5.87
C ASP A 199 9.32 -39.17 -6.08
N GLN A 200 8.77 -39.49 -7.25
CA GLN A 200 8.19 -40.80 -7.57
C GLN A 200 8.79 -41.46 -8.81
N LYS A 201 9.43 -40.70 -9.69
CA LYS A 201 9.94 -41.21 -10.96
C LYS A 201 11.20 -40.48 -11.37
N ALA A 202 12.18 -41.21 -11.89
CA ALA A 202 13.35 -40.61 -12.55
C ALA A 202 13.57 -41.23 -13.92
N VAL A 203 14.08 -40.43 -14.85
CA VAL A 203 14.43 -40.85 -16.21
C VAL A 203 15.83 -40.33 -16.51
N TYR A 204 16.68 -41.20 -17.04
CA TYR A 204 18.07 -40.91 -17.41
C TYR A 204 18.30 -41.28 -18.88
N ILE A 205 18.93 -40.39 -19.62
CA ILE A 205 19.33 -40.61 -21.00
C ILE A 205 20.85 -40.43 -21.06
N THR A 206 21.57 -41.44 -21.53
CA THR A 206 23.02 -41.33 -21.71
C THR A 206 23.39 -40.79 -23.08
N ASP A 207 24.58 -40.22 -23.19
CA ASP A 207 25.19 -39.96 -24.50
C ASP A 207 25.47 -41.26 -25.26
N ARG A 208 25.55 -41.12 -26.58
CA ARG A 208 25.96 -42.22 -27.47
C ARG A 208 27.47 -42.43 -27.36
N LYS A 209 27.88 -43.61 -26.89
CA LYS A 209 29.28 -44.01 -26.77
C LYS A 209 29.63 -45.08 -27.80
N THR A 210 30.76 -44.95 -28.48
CA THR A 210 31.38 -46.04 -29.25
C THR A 210 32.40 -46.76 -28.38
N SER A 211 32.23 -48.06 -28.16
CA SER A 211 33.02 -48.81 -27.18
C SER A 211 34.50 -48.99 -27.57
N LEU A 212 35.41 -48.48 -26.73
CA LEU A 212 36.80 -48.93 -26.50
C LEU A 212 37.00 -48.91 -24.97
N PRO A 213 37.80 -49.82 -24.37
CA PRO A 213 37.45 -50.53 -23.12
C PRO A 213 37.57 -49.70 -21.83
N PRO A 214 37.01 -50.13 -20.66
CA PRO A 214 36.06 -51.23 -20.33
C PRO A 214 34.68 -50.65 -19.86
N SER A 215 33.53 -51.33 -19.66
CA SER A 215 33.28 -52.53 -18.84
C SER A 215 31.86 -53.15 -19.03
N LEU A 216 31.05 -52.73 -20.00
CA LEU A 216 29.68 -53.29 -20.19
C LEU A 216 29.41 -53.93 -21.57
N GLU A 217 30.21 -53.60 -22.59
CA GLU A 217 29.83 -53.72 -24.00
C GLU A 217 30.80 -54.53 -24.86
N LEU A 218 30.30 -55.02 -26.00
CA LEU A 218 31.11 -55.65 -27.05
C LEU A 218 31.87 -54.58 -27.86
N SER A 219 33.09 -54.87 -28.29
CA SER A 219 33.92 -53.95 -29.09
C SER A 219 33.28 -53.66 -30.46
N GLY A 220 33.31 -52.39 -30.89
CA GLY A 220 32.79 -51.98 -32.20
C GLY A 220 31.27 -51.75 -32.22
N PHE A 221 30.68 -51.42 -31.07
CA PHE A 221 29.27 -51.06 -30.97
C PHE A 221 29.12 -49.62 -30.48
N ARG A 222 28.04 -48.96 -30.93
CA ARG A 222 27.65 -47.62 -30.53
C ARG A 222 26.32 -47.67 -29.78
N ASN A 223 26.34 -47.17 -28.55
CA ASN A 223 25.33 -47.53 -27.58
C ASN A 223 24.84 -46.33 -26.78
N GLN A 224 23.54 -46.32 -26.48
CA GLN A 224 22.86 -45.33 -25.66
C GLN A 224 21.82 -46.02 -24.79
N TYR A 225 21.71 -45.59 -23.54
CA TYR A 225 20.75 -46.13 -22.60
C TYR A 225 19.68 -45.08 -22.27
N LEU A 226 18.45 -45.56 -22.19
CA LEU A 226 17.32 -44.89 -21.58
C LEU A 226 16.93 -45.70 -20.35
N LEU A 227 17.08 -45.11 -19.18
CA LEU A 227 16.66 -45.71 -17.91
C LEU A 227 15.47 -44.94 -17.37
N SER A 228 14.49 -45.64 -16.83
CA SER A 228 13.41 -45.08 -16.03
C SER A 228 13.34 -45.85 -14.72
N ILE A 229 13.17 -45.16 -13.61
CA ILE A 229 12.87 -45.77 -12.31
C ILE A 229 11.60 -45.16 -11.75
N GLU A 230 10.81 -45.98 -11.07
CA GLU A 230 9.55 -45.57 -10.44
C GLU A 230 9.46 -46.17 -9.05
N LYS A 231 8.96 -45.38 -8.10
CA LYS A 231 8.75 -45.83 -6.73
C LYS A 231 7.64 -46.89 -6.70
N GLY A 232 8.00 -48.11 -6.33
CA GLY A 232 7.09 -49.23 -6.15
C GLY A 232 6.45 -49.27 -4.76
N PRO A 233 5.56 -50.26 -4.52
CA PRO A 233 5.01 -50.50 -3.19
C PRO A 233 6.10 -50.99 -2.22
N SER A 234 5.95 -50.69 -0.93
CA SER A 234 6.78 -51.26 0.15
C SER A 234 8.30 -51.05 -0.01
N ASP A 235 8.74 -49.83 -0.34
CA ASP A 235 10.15 -49.45 -0.54
C ASP A 235 10.90 -50.21 -1.64
N HIS A 236 10.16 -50.79 -2.59
CA HIS A 236 10.73 -51.34 -3.81
C HIS A 236 10.82 -50.25 -4.90
N THR A 237 11.72 -50.44 -5.85
CA THR A 237 11.86 -49.56 -7.01
C THR A 237 11.78 -50.39 -8.27
N ILE A 238 10.91 -50.00 -9.20
CA ILE A 238 10.84 -50.65 -10.50
C ILE A 238 11.79 -49.91 -11.42
N ILE A 239 12.71 -50.64 -12.05
CA ILE A 239 13.61 -50.12 -13.07
C ILE A 239 13.18 -50.62 -14.45
N TRP A 240 13.28 -49.75 -15.44
CA TRP A 240 13.17 -50.06 -16.86
C TRP A 240 14.44 -49.58 -17.54
N VAL A 241 15.09 -50.47 -18.29
CA VAL A 241 16.29 -50.17 -19.06
C VAL A 241 16.04 -50.52 -20.50
N ARG A 242 16.28 -49.55 -21.38
CA ARG A 242 16.25 -49.72 -22.82
C ARG A 242 17.59 -49.32 -23.40
N ALA A 243 18.18 -50.19 -24.21
CA ALA A 243 19.42 -49.93 -24.93
C ALA A 243 19.14 -49.71 -26.42
N GLU A 244 19.69 -48.65 -26.98
CA GLU A 244 19.81 -48.46 -28.42
C GLU A 244 21.24 -48.87 -28.82
N PHE A 245 21.36 -49.99 -29.54
CA PHE A 245 22.64 -50.65 -29.82
C PHE A 245 22.85 -50.78 -31.33
N GLU A 246 23.90 -50.14 -31.85
CA GLU A 246 24.27 -50.15 -33.26
C GLU A 246 25.64 -50.82 -33.44
N LYS A 247 25.76 -51.77 -34.36
CA LYS A 247 27.03 -52.43 -34.70
C LYS A 247 27.75 -51.66 -35.79
N LEU A 248 29.00 -51.26 -35.55
CA LEU A 248 29.87 -50.70 -36.57
C LEU A 248 30.49 -51.83 -37.40
N SER A 249 30.22 -51.81 -38.69
CA SER A 249 30.88 -52.70 -39.65
C SER A 249 32.27 -52.17 -40.00
N LYS A 250 33.13 -53.07 -40.52
CA LYS A 250 34.50 -52.75 -40.97
C LYS A 250 34.56 -51.66 -42.05
N ASN A 251 33.45 -51.40 -42.73
CA ASN A 251 33.29 -50.34 -43.74
C ASN A 251 32.69 -49.03 -43.20
N GLY A 252 32.52 -48.90 -41.88
CA GLY A 252 31.94 -47.71 -41.22
C GLY A 252 30.41 -47.62 -41.30
N GLN A 253 29.72 -48.61 -41.85
CA GLN A 253 28.26 -48.67 -41.85
C GLN A 253 27.73 -49.16 -40.50
N MET A 254 26.63 -48.57 -40.04
CA MET A 254 25.95 -48.95 -38.80
C MET A 254 24.78 -49.88 -39.10
N PHE A 255 24.68 -50.97 -38.34
CA PHE A 255 23.58 -51.94 -38.42
C PHE A 255 22.90 -52.07 -37.07
N ALA A 256 21.59 -52.27 -37.06
CA ALA A 256 20.88 -52.60 -35.82
C ALA A 256 21.45 -53.89 -35.23
N ALA A 257 21.72 -53.89 -33.93
CA ALA A 257 22.15 -55.09 -33.23
C ALA A 257 21.01 -56.13 -33.17
N PRO A 258 21.32 -57.43 -33.08
CA PRO A 258 20.32 -58.46 -32.81
C PRO A 258 19.59 -58.19 -31.50
N GLN A 259 18.28 -58.47 -31.45
CA GLN A 259 17.47 -58.24 -30.24
C GLN A 259 17.95 -59.05 -29.02
N SER A 260 18.58 -60.21 -29.23
CA SER A 260 19.21 -61.01 -28.17
C SER A 260 20.31 -60.22 -27.46
N ASP A 261 21.20 -59.62 -28.24
CA ASP A 261 22.37 -58.89 -27.74
C ASP A 261 21.92 -57.63 -26.98
N ILE A 262 20.89 -56.95 -27.51
CA ILE A 262 20.26 -55.79 -26.84
C ILE A 262 19.68 -56.20 -25.48
N THR A 263 18.94 -57.30 -25.45
CA THR A 263 18.29 -57.79 -24.22
C THR A 263 19.32 -58.21 -23.17
N ASP A 264 20.38 -58.91 -23.57
CA ASP A 264 21.45 -59.34 -22.67
C ASP A 264 22.18 -58.15 -22.04
N ILE A 265 22.36 -57.06 -22.80
CA ILE A 265 23.04 -55.86 -22.33
C ILE A 265 22.14 -55.02 -21.42
N GLU A 266 20.84 -54.91 -21.73
CA GLU A 266 19.85 -54.30 -20.84
C GLU A 266 19.83 -55.00 -19.48
N LEU A 267 19.78 -56.34 -19.47
CA LEU A 267 19.84 -57.12 -18.23
C LEU A 267 21.17 -56.95 -17.50
N ARG A 268 22.30 -56.90 -18.20
CA ARG A 268 23.61 -56.70 -17.59
C ARG A 268 23.71 -55.35 -16.88
N LEU A 269 23.15 -54.28 -17.46
CA LEU A 269 23.13 -52.98 -16.79
C LEU A 269 22.29 -53.01 -15.51
N ILE A 270 21.11 -53.66 -15.56
CA ILE A 270 20.27 -53.83 -14.37
C ILE A 270 21.02 -54.61 -13.29
N GLN A 271 21.73 -55.68 -13.66
CA GLN A 271 22.53 -56.49 -12.74
C GLN A 271 23.69 -55.69 -12.12
N GLU A 272 24.40 -54.86 -12.90
CA GLU A 272 25.47 -53.99 -12.39
C GLU A 272 24.92 -53.00 -11.35
N ILE A 273 23.77 -52.36 -11.64
CA ILE A 273 23.10 -51.44 -10.69
C ILE A 273 22.68 -52.19 -9.42
N HIS A 274 22.08 -53.38 -9.56
CA HIS A 274 21.69 -54.22 -8.43
C HIS A 274 22.90 -54.63 -7.58
N GLN A 275 24.03 -54.97 -8.21
CA GLN A 275 25.27 -55.33 -7.51
C GLN A 275 25.89 -54.11 -6.80
N ALA A 276 25.89 -52.95 -7.44
CA ALA A 276 26.36 -51.69 -6.84
C ALA A 276 25.53 -51.31 -5.61
N LEU A 277 24.19 -51.45 -5.70
CA LEU A 277 23.27 -51.24 -4.58
C LEU A 277 23.53 -52.23 -3.43
N SER A 278 23.69 -53.51 -3.76
CA SER A 278 23.98 -54.56 -2.76
C SER A 278 25.32 -54.31 -2.05
N THR A 279 26.33 -53.82 -2.78
CA THR A 279 27.65 -53.51 -2.23
C THR A 279 27.62 -52.24 -1.37
N GLY A 280 26.90 -51.20 -1.81
CA GLY A 280 26.69 -49.97 -1.05
C GLY A 280 25.92 -50.19 0.25
N ALA A 281 24.85 -50.99 0.20
CA ALA A 281 24.09 -51.40 1.38
C ALA A 281 24.95 -52.22 2.37
N ALA A 282 25.78 -53.14 1.87
CA ALA A 282 26.71 -53.90 2.70
C ALA A 282 27.81 -53.03 3.33
N ALA A 283 28.24 -51.96 2.65
CA ALA A 283 29.19 -50.99 3.20
C ALA A 283 28.57 -50.11 4.30
N GLN A 284 27.31 -49.69 4.14
CA GLN A 284 26.58 -48.97 5.19
C GLN A 284 26.32 -49.83 6.43
N ALA A 285 25.98 -51.12 6.26
CA ALA A 285 25.73 -52.03 7.38
C ALA A 285 26.97 -52.39 8.22
N ARG A 286 28.20 -52.17 7.70
CA ARG A 286 29.45 -52.41 8.44
C ARG A 286 29.96 -51.20 9.22
N ASN A 287 29.36 -50.04 9.00
CA ASN A 287 29.71 -48.79 9.68
C ASN A 287 28.80 -48.48 10.88
N PHE A 288 27.95 -49.44 11.26
CA PHE A 288 27.14 -49.46 12.49
C PHE A 288 27.51 -50.71 13.29
#